data_AF-A0A5C6FJD1-F1
#
_entry.id   AF-A0A5C6FJD1-F1
#
_cell.length_a   1.000
_cell.length_b   1.000
_cell.length_c   1.000
_cell.angle_alpha   90.00
_cell.angle_beta   90.00
_cell.angle_gamma   90.00
#
_symmetry.space_group_name_H-M   'P 1'
#
loop_
_entity.id
_entity.type
_entity.pdbx_description
1 polymer ?
#
loop_
_entity_poly.entity_id
_entity_poly.type
_entity_poly.pdbx_seq_one_letter_code
_entity_poly.pdbx_strand_id
1 'polypeptide(L)'
;MAEKRSLGAALSLTPEKVAFIKNDKNDASETANRPETHRQETDDRKTRQPQPTAPTYSPTLVSVTTRLQQGTAEALRNAYLEQKLNRQFPDTQQEIIEEALQHWLYERGFLS
;
A
#
# COMPACT_ATOMS: atom_id res chain seq x y z
N MET A 1 17.71 22.19 47.82
CA MET A 1 16.65 22.70 46.92
C MET A 1 17.36 23.39 45.77
N ALA A 2 17.24 22.87 44.54
CA ALA A 2 17.85 23.47 43.36
C ALA A 2 16.91 23.29 42.16
N GLU A 3 16.81 24.33 41.36
CA GLU A 3 15.70 24.69 40.50
C GLU A 3 15.50 23.86 39.22
N LYS A 4 14.23 23.85 38.82
CA LYS A 4 13.61 23.24 37.64
C LYS A 4 14.15 23.88 36.35
N ARG A 5 14.70 23.09 35.43
CA ARG A 5 14.93 23.52 34.04
C ARG A 5 13.74 23.10 33.19
N SER A 6 12.91 24.09 32.87
CA SER A 6 11.78 24.03 31.94
C SER A 6 12.28 23.86 30.50
N LEU A 7 11.97 22.73 29.88
CA LEU A 7 12.24 22.42 28.47
C LEU A 7 10.98 22.72 27.64
N GLY A 8 10.63 24.01 27.57
CA GLY A 8 9.42 24.51 26.92
C GLY A 8 9.68 25.48 25.76
N ALA A 9 10.80 25.34 25.05
CA ALA A 9 11.24 26.30 24.03
C ALA A 9 11.53 25.65 22.67
N ALA A 10 10.61 24.82 22.16
CA ALA A 10 10.71 24.22 20.81
C ALA A 10 9.43 24.35 19.97
N LEU A 11 8.52 25.25 20.33
CA LEU A 11 7.31 25.55 19.56
C LEU A 11 7.19 27.06 19.32
N SER A 12 8.01 27.54 18.40
CA SER A 12 7.82 28.84 17.74
C SER A 12 8.07 28.67 16.24
N LEU A 13 7.19 27.92 15.58
CA LEU A 13 7.03 27.97 14.13
C LEU A 13 6.13 29.16 13.80
N THR A 14 6.71 30.21 13.25
CA THR A 14 6.01 31.39 12.75
C THR A 14 5.33 31.10 11.40
N PRO A 15 4.15 31.67 11.12
CA PRO A 15 3.32 31.34 9.95
C PRO A 15 3.80 31.92 8.60
N GLU A 16 5.03 32.44 8.47
CA GLU A 16 5.48 33.18 7.28
C GLU A 16 5.96 32.32 6.09
N LYS A 17 5.97 30.98 6.17
CA LYS A 17 6.44 30.11 5.06
C LYS A 17 5.32 29.55 4.17
N VAL A 18 4.16 30.20 4.13
CA VAL A 18 3.02 29.84 3.28
C VAL A 18 2.64 31.02 2.38
N ALA A 19 3.45 31.35 1.35
CA ALA A 19 3.03 32.08 0.12
C ALA A 19 4.24 32.57 -0.71
N PHE A 20 4.85 31.72 -1.52
CA PHE A 20 5.79 32.09 -2.60
C PHE A 20 5.97 30.78 -3.40
N ILE A 21 5.31 30.50 -4.52
CA ILE A 21 5.48 31.12 -5.83
C ILE A 21 4.20 30.82 -6.63
N LYS A 22 3.50 31.90 -6.99
CA LYS A 22 2.42 31.98 -7.98
C LYS A 22 3.05 32.61 -9.24
N ASN A 23 2.40 32.41 -10.39
CA ASN A 23 2.77 32.79 -11.77
C ASN A 23 3.66 31.77 -12.50
N ASP A 24 3.46 31.43 -13.78
CA ASP A 24 2.75 32.16 -14.84
C ASP A 24 2.19 31.20 -15.91
N LYS A 25 1.14 31.66 -16.60
CA LYS A 25 0.55 31.06 -17.81
C LYS A 25 1.23 31.65 -19.07
N ASN A 26 0.97 31.01 -20.22
CA ASN A 26 1.26 31.41 -21.61
C ASN A 26 2.64 30.96 -22.14
N ASP A 27 2.85 30.58 -23.39
CA ASP A 27 2.00 30.34 -24.57
C ASP A 27 2.84 29.50 -25.58
N ALA A 28 2.12 28.91 -26.54
CA ALA A 28 2.50 28.54 -27.91
C ALA A 28 3.96 28.28 -28.32
N SER A 29 4.21 27.10 -28.91
CA SER A 29 4.70 26.84 -30.30
C SER A 29 5.33 25.44 -30.38
N GLU A 30 4.71 24.49 -31.11
CA GLU A 30 5.01 24.17 -32.51
C GLU A 30 6.38 23.49 -32.68
N THR A 31 6.37 22.15 -32.75
CA THR A 31 7.36 21.42 -33.57
C THR A 31 6.77 20.09 -34.01
N ALA A 32 6.57 20.03 -35.31
CA ALA A 32 6.12 18.88 -36.07
C ALA A 32 7.16 17.76 -36.13
N ASN A 33 6.66 16.57 -36.46
CA ASN A 33 7.36 15.45 -37.10
C ASN A 33 8.46 14.73 -36.32
N ARG A 34 8.10 13.58 -35.74
CA ARG A 34 9.01 12.42 -35.69
C ARG A 34 8.29 11.16 -36.20
N PRO A 35 8.91 10.42 -37.14
CA PRO A 35 8.28 9.28 -37.79
C PRO A 35 8.16 8.08 -36.84
N GLU A 36 7.02 7.41 -36.98
CA GLU A 36 6.66 6.15 -36.35
C GLU A 36 7.69 5.07 -36.70
N THR A 37 8.45 4.62 -35.70
CA THR A 37 9.30 3.45 -35.85
C THR A 37 8.47 2.22 -35.50
N HIS A 38 7.94 1.60 -36.55
CA HIS A 38 7.33 0.28 -36.55
C HIS A 38 8.32 -0.74 -35.97
N ARG A 39 8.15 -1.11 -34.71
CA ARG A 39 8.96 -2.16 -34.06
C ARG A 39 8.12 -3.42 -34.00
N GLN A 40 8.55 -4.38 -34.79
CA GLN A 40 7.93 -5.68 -34.98
C GLN A 40 7.74 -6.40 -33.64
N GLU A 41 6.49 -6.79 -33.45
CA GLU A 41 5.97 -7.74 -32.49
C GLU A 41 6.71 -9.07 -32.68
N THR A 42 7.51 -9.46 -31.68
CA THR A 42 8.03 -10.82 -31.58
C THR A 42 7.20 -11.55 -30.53
N ASP A 43 6.47 -12.54 -31.04
CA ASP A 43 5.64 -13.50 -30.35
C ASP A 43 6.50 -14.38 -29.44
N ASP A 44 6.67 -13.96 -28.19
CA ASP A 44 7.10 -14.82 -27.09
C ASP A 44 5.87 -15.28 -26.32
N ARG A 45 5.16 -16.26 -26.89
CA ARG A 45 4.19 -17.13 -26.18
C ARG A 45 4.89 -17.92 -25.07
N LYS A 46 5.25 -17.22 -23.99
CA LYS A 46 5.54 -17.84 -22.71
C LYS A 46 4.21 -18.25 -22.10
N THR A 47 3.95 -19.54 -22.10
CA THR A 47 2.85 -20.23 -21.41
C THR A 47 2.70 -19.66 -20.01
N ARG A 48 1.79 -18.70 -19.84
CA ARG A 48 1.38 -18.20 -18.53
C ARG A 48 0.52 -19.30 -17.93
N GLN A 49 1.06 -19.99 -16.92
CA GLN A 49 0.22 -20.75 -16.00
C GLN A 49 -0.93 -19.84 -15.56
N PRO A 50 -2.18 -20.33 -15.53
CA PRO A 50 -3.28 -19.57 -14.97
C PRO A 50 -2.95 -19.32 -13.50
N GLN A 51 -2.61 -18.08 -13.16
CA GLN A 51 -2.67 -17.64 -11.77
C GLN A 51 -4.11 -17.87 -11.31
N PRO A 52 -4.32 -18.46 -10.12
CA PRO A 52 -5.64 -18.57 -9.54
C PRO A 52 -6.24 -17.16 -9.51
N THR A 53 -7.31 -16.96 -10.28
CA THR A 53 -8.07 -15.72 -10.31
C THR A 53 -8.65 -15.52 -8.92
N ALA A 54 -8.08 -14.60 -8.17
CA ALA A 54 -8.62 -14.19 -6.89
C ALA A 54 -10.08 -13.73 -7.11
N PRO A 55 -11.02 -14.16 -6.26
CA PRO A 55 -12.42 -13.77 -6.36
C PRO A 55 -12.58 -12.24 -6.29
N THR A 56 -13.29 -11.68 -7.27
CA THR A 56 -13.63 -10.26 -7.33
C THR A 56 -14.76 -9.96 -6.35
N TYR A 57 -14.41 -9.68 -5.10
CA TYR A 57 -15.34 -9.10 -4.14
C TYR A 57 -15.46 -7.59 -4.35
N SER A 58 -16.67 -7.05 -4.24
CA SER A 58 -16.89 -5.61 -4.18
C SER A 58 -16.04 -5.00 -3.05
N PRO A 59 -15.39 -3.83 -3.25
CA PRO A 59 -14.33 -3.30 -2.37
C PRO A 59 -14.84 -2.73 -1.03
N THR A 60 -16.02 -3.18 -0.58
CA THR A 60 -16.61 -2.73 0.68
C THR A 60 -15.95 -3.48 1.83
N LEU A 61 -15.02 -2.81 2.51
CA LEU A 61 -14.40 -3.30 3.73
C LEU A 61 -15.35 -3.13 4.92
N VAL A 62 -15.48 -4.17 5.74
CA VAL A 62 -16.27 -4.16 6.99
C VAL A 62 -15.32 -4.33 8.16
N SER A 63 -15.46 -3.50 9.21
CA SER A 63 -14.65 -3.64 10.41
C SER A 63 -15.07 -4.86 11.23
N VAL A 64 -14.09 -5.71 11.55
CA VAL A 64 -14.28 -6.88 12.42
C VAL A 64 -13.34 -6.75 13.61
N THR A 65 -13.90 -6.74 14.81
CA THR A 65 -13.13 -6.70 16.06
C THR A 65 -13.15 -8.08 16.71
N THR A 66 -11.98 -8.68 16.90
CA THR A 66 -11.83 -9.99 17.55
C THR A 66 -10.69 -9.96 18.58
N ARG A 67 -10.71 -10.92 19.51
CA ARG A 67 -9.62 -11.12 20.49
C ARG A 67 -8.76 -12.29 20.04
N LEU A 68 -7.45 -12.08 20.03
CA LEU A 68 -6.46 -13.11 19.72
C LEU A 68 -5.68 -13.49 20.98
N GLN A 69 -5.16 -14.72 21.00
CA GLN A 69 -4.17 -15.12 21.99
C GLN A 69 -2.89 -14.28 21.82
N GLN A 70 -2.19 -14.00 22.91
CA GLN A 70 -0.98 -13.17 22.87
C GLN A 70 0.05 -13.70 21.87
N GLY A 71 0.37 -15.00 21.92
CA GLY A 71 1.33 -15.60 21.00
C GLY A 71 0.92 -15.50 19.53
N THR A 72 -0.38 -15.57 19.23
CA THR A 72 -0.90 -15.38 17.88
C THR A 72 -0.79 -13.93 17.42
N ALA A 73 -1.07 -12.96 18.31
CA ALA A 73 -0.93 -11.54 17.99
C ALA A 73 0.54 -11.16 17.73
N GLU A 74 1.48 -11.71 18.51
CA GLU A 74 2.91 -11.53 18.31
C GLU A 74 3.40 -12.18 17.00
N ALA A 75 2.96 -13.40 16.70
CA ALA A 75 3.28 -14.09 15.45
C ALA A 75 2.75 -13.32 14.22
N LEU A 76 1.51 -12.84 14.27
CA LEU A 76 0.93 -12.01 13.22
C LEU A 76 1.74 -10.72 13.03
N ARG A 77 2.15 -10.08 14.13
CA ARG A 77 3.00 -8.89 14.11
C ARG A 77 4.33 -9.15 13.42
N ASN A 78 4.98 -10.27 13.72
CA ASN A 78 6.27 -10.61 13.12
C ASN A 78 6.11 -10.95 11.62
N ALA A 79 5.06 -11.71 11.28
CA ALA A 79 4.78 -12.12 9.90
C ALA A 79 4.63 -10.92 8.97
N TYR A 80 3.79 -9.93 9.29
CA TYR A 80 3.61 -8.78 8.39
C TYR A 80 4.89 -7.93 8.27
N LEU A 81 5.70 -7.84 9.33
CA LEU A 81 6.98 -7.12 9.28
C LEU A 81 7.97 -7.81 8.35
N GLU A 82 8.04 -9.14 8.41
CA GLU A 82 8.89 -9.95 7.55
C GLU A 82 8.45 -9.88 6.08
N GLN A 83 7.15 -10.03 5.82
CA GLN A 83 6.55 -9.88 4.48
C GLN A 83 6.86 -8.51 3.88
N LYS A 84 6.67 -7.44 4.67
CA LYS A 84 6.97 -6.06 4.26
C LYS A 84 8.46 -5.83 3.99
N LEU A 85 9.35 -6.42 4.80
CA LEU A 85 10.80 -6.36 4.57
C LEU A 85 11.18 -7.05 3.25
N ASN A 86 10.55 -8.18 2.96
CA ASN A 86 10.76 -8.97 1.76
C ASN A 86 9.98 -8.46 0.53
N ARG A 87 9.14 -7.44 0.69
CA ARG A 87 8.24 -6.88 -0.35
C ARG A 87 7.33 -7.95 -0.96
N GLN A 88 6.84 -8.84 -0.11
CA GLN A 88 5.92 -9.92 -0.48
C GLN A 88 4.51 -9.59 0.02
N PHE A 89 3.50 -9.95 -0.78
CA PHE A 89 2.10 -9.86 -0.38
C PHE A 89 1.65 -11.20 0.21
N PRO A 90 0.78 -11.21 1.23
CA PRO A 90 0.18 -10.08 1.94
C PRO A 90 1.14 -9.38 2.93
N ASP A 91 1.18 -8.04 2.94
CA ASP A 91 2.16 -7.24 3.71
C ASP A 91 1.55 -6.42 4.86
N THR A 92 0.23 -6.46 5.01
CA THR A 92 -0.50 -5.89 6.14
C THR A 92 -1.13 -6.96 7.02
N GLN A 93 -1.36 -6.64 8.30
CA GLN A 93 -2.06 -7.55 9.21
C GLN A 93 -3.49 -7.86 8.74
N GLN A 94 -4.18 -6.87 8.16
CA GLN A 94 -5.54 -7.05 7.64
C GLN A 94 -5.55 -8.06 6.50
N GLU A 95 -4.66 -7.93 5.52
CA GLU A 95 -4.58 -8.86 4.38
C GLU A 95 -4.19 -10.27 4.83
N ILE A 96 -3.24 -10.41 5.76
CA ILE A 96 -2.86 -11.72 6.29
C ILE A 96 -4.06 -12.38 7.00
N ILE A 97 -4.81 -11.62 7.80
CA ILE A 97 -6.03 -12.11 8.45
C ILE A 97 -7.08 -12.48 7.41
N GLU A 98 -7.31 -11.63 6.42
CA GLU A 98 -8.29 -11.85 5.35
C GLU A 98 -7.96 -13.13 4.58
N GLU A 99 -6.71 -13.31 4.13
CA GLU A 99 -6.28 -14.51 3.40
C GLU A 99 -6.45 -15.78 4.25
N ALA A 100 -6.04 -15.74 5.53
CA ALA A 100 -6.20 -16.87 6.43
C ALA A 100 -7.68 -17.22 6.69
N LEU A 101 -8.54 -16.21 6.85
CA LEU A 101 -9.98 -16.41 7.05
C LEU A 101 -10.64 -16.91 5.77
N GLN A 102 -10.32 -16.34 4.61
CA GLN A 102 -10.84 -16.79 3.32
C GLN A 102 -10.47 -18.25 3.07
N HIS A 103 -9.22 -18.63 3.29
CA HIS A 103 -8.76 -20.02 3.16
C HIS A 103 -9.58 -20.95 4.07
N TRP A 104 -9.69 -20.63 5.36
CA TRP A 104 -10.44 -21.45 6.31
C TRP A 104 -11.94 -21.55 5.96
N LEU A 105 -12.55 -20.44 5.52
CA LEU A 105 -13.97 -20.41 5.13
C LEU A 105 -14.22 -21.21 3.85
N TYR A 106 -13.32 -21.12 2.88
CA TYR A 106 -13.38 -21.87 1.64
C TYR A 106 -13.26 -23.38 1.88
N GLU A 107 -12.25 -23.81 2.65
CA GLU A 107 -12.06 -25.22 3.01
C GLU A 107 -13.27 -25.84 3.73
N ARG A 108 -14.04 -25.02 4.45
CA ARG A 108 -15.25 -25.44 5.17
C ARG A 108 -16.52 -25.33 4.35
N GLY A 109 -16.46 -24.76 3.15
CA GLY A 109 -17.63 -24.53 2.28
C GLY A 109 -18.55 -23.40 2.77
N PHE A 110 -18.07 -22.50 3.63
CA PHE A 110 -18.79 -21.28 4.01
C PHE A 110 -18.64 -20.17 2.97
N LEU A 111 -17.60 -20.26 2.14
CA LEU A 111 -17.30 -19.37 1.03
C LEU A 111 -17.17 -20.25 -0.23
N SER A 112 -17.82 -19.86 -1.32
CA SER A 112 -17.87 -20.61 -2.59
C SER A 112 -17.30 -19.79 -3.74
#